data_AF-A0A256ZM67-F1
#
_entry.id   AF-A0A256ZM67-F1
#
_cell.length_a   1.000
_cell.length_b   1.000
_cell.length_c   1.000
_cell.angle_alpha   90.00
_cell.angle_beta   90.00
_cell.angle_gamma   90.00
#
_symmetry.space_group_name_H-M   'P 1'
#
loop_
_entity.id
_entity.type
_entity.pdbx_description
1 polymer ?
#
loop_
_entity_poly.entity_id
_entity_poly.type
_entity_poly.pdbx_seq_one_letter_code
_entity_poly.pdbx_strand_id
1 'polypeptide(L)'
;MGENLKELYHSASTLKGVVLEYRNIDILLYLAKYNPKITKEDIVKNFGEKSLRGLKDLEKYNLVNEERDRVTLTNEGIFQVEGLLTLVV
;
A
#
# COMPACT_ATOMS: atom_id res chain seq x y z
N MET A 1 26.77 7.55 11.99
CA MET A 1 25.96 8.25 10.95
C MET A 1 25.82 7.45 9.65
N GLY A 2 26.84 6.73 9.16
CA GLY A 2 26.75 5.99 7.89
C GLY A 2 25.88 4.72 7.88
N GLU A 3 25.82 3.96 8.99
CA GLU A 3 25.00 2.73 9.08
C GLU A 3 23.50 3.03 8.99
N ASN A 4 23.05 4.08 9.68
CA ASN A 4 21.66 4.51 9.70
C ASN A 4 21.18 4.99 8.30
N LEU A 5 22.07 5.61 7.52
CA LEU A 5 21.76 6.04 6.15
C LEU A 5 21.58 4.84 5.19
N LYS A 6 22.39 3.79 5.37
CA LYS A 6 22.33 2.56 4.57
C LYS A 6 21.07 1.76 4.87
N GLU A 7 20.67 1.69 6.14
CA GLU A 7 19.42 1.06 6.58
C GLU A 7 18.19 1.79 6.05
N LEU A 8 18.19 3.13 6.11
CA LEU A 8 17.12 3.95 5.53
C LEU A 8 17.01 3.74 4.01
N TYR A 9 18.13 3.75 3.29
CA TYR A 9 18.14 3.50 1.84
C TYR A 9 17.62 2.11 1.48
N HIS A 10 18.04 1.09 2.23
CA HIS A 10 17.58 -0.28 2.00
C HIS A 10 16.08 -0.40 2.28
N SER A 11 15.59 0.22 3.34
CA SER A 11 14.17 0.23 3.70
C SER A 11 13.32 0.93 2.64
N ALA A 12 13.78 2.09 2.14
CA ALA A 12 13.12 2.83 1.07
C ALA A 12 13.11 2.05 -0.26
N SER A 13 14.22 1.40 -0.60
CA SER A 13 14.32 0.59 -1.83
C SER A 13 13.40 -0.63 -1.79
N THR A 14 13.33 -1.29 -0.64
CA THR A 14 12.40 -2.42 -0.42
C THR A 14 10.95 -1.95 -0.54
N LEU A 15 10.59 -0.83 0.10
CA LEU A 15 9.23 -0.27 0.03
C LEU A 15 8.85 0.10 -1.40
N LYS A 16 9.78 0.68 -2.17
CA LYS A 16 9.58 0.97 -3.59
C LYS A 16 9.27 -0.30 -4.39
N GLY A 17 9.99 -1.39 -4.16
CA GLY A 17 9.72 -2.68 -4.80
C GLY A 17 8.32 -3.19 -4.50
N VAL A 18 7.93 -3.14 -3.23
CA VAL A 18 6.58 -3.56 -2.77
C VAL A 18 5.48 -2.75 -3.45
N VAL A 19 5.59 -1.42 -3.44
CA VAL A 19 4.54 -0.54 -3.95
C VAL A 19 4.36 -0.70 -5.48
N LEU A 20 5.42 -1.03 -6.22
CA LEU A 20 5.37 -1.22 -7.68
C LEU A 20 4.90 -2.62 -8.13
N GLU A 21 4.79 -3.59 -7.23
CA GLU A 21 4.35 -4.95 -7.56
C GLU A 21 2.84 -5.16 -7.36
N TYR A 22 2.28 -6.22 -7.96
CA TYR A 22 0.92 -6.72 -7.73
C TYR A 22 -0.23 -5.68 -7.77
N ARG A 23 -0.05 -4.58 -8.51
CA ARG A 23 -0.99 -3.43 -8.54
C ARG A 23 -1.14 -2.71 -7.20
N ASN A 24 -0.13 -2.75 -6.35
CA ASN A 24 -0.17 -2.16 -5.01
C ASN A 24 -0.42 -0.65 -5.03
N ILE A 25 0.15 0.10 -5.98
CA ILE A 25 -0.22 1.52 -6.19
C ILE A 25 -1.72 1.67 -6.45
N ASP A 26 -2.27 0.89 -7.38
CA ASP A 26 -3.69 1.00 -7.75
C ASP A 26 -4.59 0.68 -6.55
N ILE A 27 -4.21 -0.33 -5.75
CA ILE A 27 -4.92 -0.70 -4.52
C ILE A 27 -4.88 0.44 -3.50
N LEU A 28 -3.71 1.04 -3.26
CA LEU A 28 -3.57 2.16 -2.32
C LEU A 28 -4.42 3.38 -2.76
N LEU A 29 -4.39 3.73 -4.04
CA LEU A 29 -5.20 4.81 -4.61
C LEU A 29 -6.71 4.49 -4.53
N TYR A 30 -7.08 3.24 -4.79
CA TYR A 30 -8.47 2.78 -4.68
C TYR A 30 -8.98 2.87 -3.25
N LEU A 31 -8.19 2.41 -2.27
CA LEU A 31 -8.52 2.54 -0.86
C LEU A 31 -8.68 4.01 -0.45
N ALA A 32 -7.78 4.90 -0.88
CA ALA A 32 -7.89 6.32 -0.58
C ALA A 32 -9.18 6.95 -1.13
N LYS A 33 -9.62 6.52 -2.32
CA LYS A 33 -10.84 7.02 -2.95
C LYS A 33 -12.12 6.51 -2.30
N TYR A 34 -12.12 5.28 -1.78
CA TYR A 34 -13.34 4.56 -1.34
C TYR A 34 -13.34 4.14 0.14
N ASN A 35 -12.39 4.62 0.94
CA ASN A 35 -12.29 4.35 2.37
C ASN A 35 -13.60 4.71 3.13
N PRO A 36 -14.02 3.99 4.19
CA PRO A 36 -13.49 2.74 4.75
C PRO A 36 -14.35 1.51 4.40
N LYS A 37 -14.88 1.44 3.17
CA LYS A 37 -15.88 0.42 2.80
C LYS A 37 -15.36 -0.70 1.91
N ILE A 38 -14.05 -0.78 1.68
CA ILE A 38 -13.48 -1.74 0.75
C ILE A 38 -13.20 -3.07 1.44
N THR A 39 -13.66 -4.16 0.83
CA THR A 39 -13.38 -5.53 1.26
C THR A 39 -12.28 -6.18 0.41
N LYS A 40 -11.74 -7.31 0.85
CA LYS A 40 -10.85 -8.14 0.02
C LYS A 40 -11.51 -8.59 -1.28
N GLU A 41 -12.81 -8.89 -1.25
CA GLU A 41 -13.57 -9.31 -2.42
C GLU A 41 -13.63 -8.18 -3.46
N ASP A 42 -13.82 -6.93 -3.02
CA ASP A 42 -13.77 -5.77 -3.91
C ASP A 42 -12.39 -5.63 -4.55
N ILE A 43 -11.32 -5.85 -3.79
CA ILE A 43 -9.95 -5.78 -4.30
C ILE A 43 -9.72 -6.87 -5.36
N VAL A 44 -10.11 -8.11 -5.09
CA VAL A 44 -10.01 -9.21 -6.07
C VAL A 44 -10.84 -8.92 -7.32
N LYS A 45 -12.05 -8.40 -7.15
CA LYS A 45 -12.94 -8.05 -8.27
C LYS A 45 -12.35 -6.97 -9.16
N ASN A 46 -11.66 -5.97 -8.61
CA ASN A 46 -11.10 -4.85 -9.37
C ASN A 46 -9.67 -5.11 -9.89
N PHE A 47 -8.88 -5.91 -9.19
CA PHE A 47 -7.43 -6.07 -9.45
C PHE A 47 -6.97 -7.51 -9.71
N GLY A 48 -7.87 -8.49 -9.62
CA GLY A 48 -7.63 -9.91 -9.84
C GLY A 48 -7.04 -10.62 -8.62
N GLU A 49 -7.06 -11.96 -8.60
CA GLU A 49 -6.66 -12.76 -7.43
C GLU A 49 -5.22 -12.51 -6.94
N LYS A 50 -4.30 -12.17 -7.87
CA LYS A 50 -2.90 -11.88 -7.51
C LYS A 50 -2.76 -10.67 -6.58
N SER A 51 -3.76 -9.79 -6.53
CA SER A 51 -3.80 -8.63 -5.63
C SER A 51 -3.83 -9.02 -4.16
N LEU A 52 -4.30 -10.22 -3.80
CA LEU A 52 -4.26 -10.70 -2.40
C LEU A 52 -2.83 -10.88 -1.89
N ARG A 53 -1.88 -11.21 -2.78
CA ARG A 53 -0.46 -11.26 -2.41
C ARG A 53 0.07 -9.86 -2.18
N GLY A 54 -0.24 -8.94 -3.09
CA GLY A 54 0.07 -7.52 -2.94
C GLY A 54 -0.46 -6.93 -1.65
N LEU A 55 -1.70 -7.27 -1.28
CA LEU A 55 -2.33 -6.83 -0.04
C LEU A 55 -1.58 -7.30 1.22
N LYS A 56 -1.13 -8.56 1.24
CA LYS A 56 -0.28 -9.08 2.34
C LYS A 56 1.06 -8.36 2.42
N ASP A 57 1.64 -8.02 1.27
CA ASP A 57 2.87 -7.23 1.25
C ASP A 57 2.60 -5.82 1.80
N LEU A 58 1.54 -5.14 1.36
CA LEU A 58 1.16 -3.82 1.87
C LEU A 58 0.91 -3.82 3.39
N GLU A 59 0.25 -4.85 3.91
CA GLU A 59 0.00 -5.02 5.36
C GLU A 59 1.31 -5.21 6.12
N LYS A 60 2.22 -6.04 5.61
CA LYS A 60 3.55 -6.28 6.21
C LYS A 60 4.38 -4.99 6.33
N TYR A 61 4.21 -4.04 5.42
CA TYR A 61 4.88 -2.73 5.45
C TYR A 61 4.03 -1.65 6.12
N ASN A 62 3.00 -2.03 6.87
CA ASN A 62 2.12 -1.14 7.63
C ASN A 62 1.50 -0.05 6.74
N LEU A 63 1.17 -0.34 5.49
CA LEU A 63 0.48 0.60 4.58
C LEU A 63 -1.03 0.42 4.59
N VAL A 64 -1.49 -0.79 4.92
CA VAL A 64 -2.91 -1.13 5.08
C VAL A 64 -3.09 -1.94 6.36
N ASN A 65 -4.30 -1.91 6.88
CA ASN A 65 -4.73 -2.80 7.96
C ASN A 65 -5.98 -3.54 7.52
N GLU A 66 -6.13 -4.77 8.00
CA GLU A 66 -7.33 -5.57 7.80
C GLU A 66 -8.11 -5.72 9.11
N GLU A 67 -9.37 -5.30 9.11
CA GLU A 67 -10.25 -5.45 10.26
C GLU A 67 -11.64 -5.91 9.81
N ARG A 68 -12.11 -7.06 10.32
CA ARG A 68 -13.46 -7.59 10.06
C ARG A 68 -13.81 -7.59 8.57
N ASP A 69 -12.94 -8.17 7.76
CA ASP A 69 -13.03 -8.29 6.29
C ASP A 69 -12.93 -6.98 5.50
N ARG A 70 -12.61 -5.87 6.17
CA ARG A 70 -12.35 -4.58 5.53
C ARG A 70 -10.87 -4.29 5.46
N VAL A 71 -10.48 -3.62 4.40
CA VAL A 71 -9.13 -3.11 4.21
C VAL A 71 -9.19 -1.59 4.32
N THR A 72 -8.34 -1.03 5.17
CA THR A 72 -8.21 0.41 5.37
C THR A 72 -6.75 0.83 5.24
N LEU A 73 -6.52 2.09 4.86
CA LEU A 73 -5.17 2.66 4.92
C LEU A 73 -4.79 2.94 6.38
N THR A 74 -3.54 2.68 6.72
CA THR A 74 -2.89 3.19 7.93
C THR A 74 -2.49 4.65 7.73
N ASN A 75 -1.95 5.29 8.77
CA ASN A 75 -1.41 6.64 8.64
C ASN A 75 -0.23 6.68 7.65
N GLU A 76 0.62 5.66 7.65
CA GLU A 76 1.74 5.51 6.72
C GLU A 76 1.26 5.28 5.28
N GLY A 77 0.18 4.51 5.11
CA GLY A 77 -0.48 4.32 3.82
C GLY A 77 -1.06 5.61 3.27
N ILE A 78 -1.74 6.39 4.11
CA ILE A 78 -2.26 7.72 3.74
C ILE A 78 -1.12 8.64 3.31
N PHE A 79 -0.07 8.75 4.12
CA PHE A 79 1.10 9.58 3.80
C PHE A 79 1.72 9.21 2.44
N GLN A 80 1.81 7.91 2.14
CA GLN A 80 2.33 7.49 0.84
C GLN A 80 1.40 7.83 -0.32
N VAL A 81 0.08 7.65 -0.15
CA VAL A 81 -0.88 8.04 -1.19
C VAL A 81 -0.83 9.55 -1.44
N GLU A 82 -0.79 10.37 -0.40
CA GLU A 82 -0.66 11.82 -0.54
C GLU A 82 0.64 12.21 -1.27
N GLY A 83 1.75 11.55 -0.95
CA GLY A 83 3.02 11.72 -1.66
C GLY A 83 2.90 11.38 -3.16
N LEU A 84 2.26 10.26 -3.50
CA LEU A 84 2.00 9.87 -4.88
C LEU A 84 1.13 10.89 -5.62
N LEU A 85 0.05 11.36 -5.00
CA LEU A 85 -0.87 12.32 -5.60
C LEU A 85 -0.21 13.68 -5.82
N THR A 86 0.65 14.12 -4.91
CA THR A 86 1.37 15.41 -5.02
C THR A 86 2.31 15.46 -6.23
N LEU A 87 2.79 14.31 -6.72
CA LEU A 87 3.68 14.25 -7.89
C LEU A 87 2.93 14.31 -9.23
N VAL A 88 1.60 14.18 -9.21
CA VAL A 88 0.75 14.08 -10.41
C VAL A 88 -0.05 15.37 -10.68
N VAL A 89 -0.10 16.29 -9.71
CA VAL A 89 -0.81 17.58 -9.80
C VAL A 89 0.15 18.72 -10.10
#